data_AF-A4N1L8-F1
#
_entry.id   AF-A4N1L8-F1
#
_cell.length_a   1.000
_cell.length_b   1.000
_cell.length_c   1.000
_cell.angle_alpha   90.00
_cell.angle_beta   90.00
_cell.angle_gamma   90.00
#
_symmetry.space_group_name_H-M   'P 1'
#
loop_
_entity.id
_entity.type
_entity.pdbx_description
1 polymer ?
#
loop_
_entity_poly.entity_id
_entity_poly.type
_entity_poly.pdbx_seq_one_letter_code
_entity_poly.pdbx_strand_id
1 'polypeptide(L)'
;MQKQLIETSWRNQDPYLYGRFDFGYDGDNLKMFEYNADTPTSLLEAAVVQWQWLEQIEGLKHRDQFNWIHEELIKHFQFLKQQSGKTDFHLSAMQDAGREDWGNVDYLADVAYNAGWNIHQLAVEDIGHNSETKKFVDLNDQPIEMLFKLYPLEWLSHAEFARHITTAETRFIEPAWKMLLSNKALLAKLWARYPNHPNLLPAYFTPFELPKDLSMWVKKPLLGREGANVFYYEKNNGVEFAAKGSEHSTFYGNSGYVYQQKFELPSFDGMYPIIGSWVVGDVACGMGLREDFTAVTGNDSHFIPHYFVP
;
A
#
# COMPACT_ATOMS: atom_id res chain seq x y z
N MET A 1 -15.54 -13.55 -11.02
CA MET A 1 -15.90 -12.26 -10.38
C MET A 1 -14.71 -11.28 -10.36
N GLN A 2 -13.59 -11.56 -9.66
CA GLN A 2 -12.43 -10.64 -9.59
C GLN A 2 -11.99 -10.06 -10.94
N LYS A 3 -11.78 -10.92 -11.96
CA LYS A 3 -11.46 -10.48 -13.32
C LYS A 3 -12.46 -9.44 -13.87
N GLN A 4 -13.75 -9.67 -13.68
CA GLN A 4 -14.79 -8.75 -14.13
C GLN A 4 -14.75 -7.43 -13.37
N LEU A 5 -14.54 -7.45 -12.04
CA LEU A 5 -14.38 -6.25 -11.22
C LEU A 5 -13.18 -5.41 -11.68
N ILE A 6 -12.03 -6.06 -11.87
CA ILE A 6 -10.81 -5.42 -12.38
C ILE A 6 -11.05 -4.81 -13.75
N GLU A 7 -11.58 -5.58 -14.72
CA GLU A 7 -11.80 -5.07 -16.06
C GLU A 7 -12.83 -3.94 -16.12
N THR A 8 -13.88 -4.01 -15.31
CA THR A 8 -14.93 -2.99 -15.27
C THR A 8 -14.40 -1.70 -14.67
N SER A 9 -13.78 -1.77 -13.49
CA SER A 9 -13.19 -0.60 -12.83
C SER A 9 -12.08 0.05 -13.65
N TRP A 10 -11.27 -0.76 -14.34
CA TRP A 10 -10.24 -0.25 -15.27
C TRP A 10 -10.87 0.50 -16.46
N ARG A 11 -11.87 -0.08 -17.11
CA ARG A 11 -12.55 0.55 -18.27
C ARG A 11 -13.29 1.82 -17.88
N ASN A 12 -13.88 1.83 -16.69
CA ASN A 12 -14.60 2.98 -16.14
C ASN A 12 -13.67 4.10 -15.65
N GLN A 13 -12.36 3.82 -15.55
CA GLN A 13 -11.38 4.72 -14.92
C GLN A 13 -11.83 5.09 -13.51
N ASP A 14 -12.22 4.08 -12.73
CA ASP A 14 -12.70 4.29 -11.37
C ASP A 14 -11.64 5.07 -10.56
N PRO A 15 -12.09 6.05 -9.76
CA PRO A 15 -11.20 6.93 -9.02
C PRO A 15 -10.32 6.17 -8.02
N TYR A 16 -9.17 6.76 -7.72
CA TYR A 16 -8.16 6.23 -6.80
C TYR A 16 -7.58 7.37 -5.97
N LEU A 17 -6.95 7.08 -4.84
CA LEU A 17 -6.48 8.10 -3.91
C LEU A 17 -4.97 8.07 -3.71
N TYR A 18 -4.39 6.96 -3.23
CA TYR A 18 -2.98 6.91 -2.87
C TYR A 18 -2.33 5.53 -3.02
N GLY A 19 -1.02 5.47 -2.86
CA GLY A 19 -0.24 4.24 -2.75
C GLY A 19 1.14 4.52 -2.19
N ARG A 20 1.84 3.46 -1.78
CA ARG A 20 3.20 3.53 -1.23
C ARG A 20 4.11 2.52 -1.90
N PHE A 21 5.15 3.01 -2.57
CA PHE A 21 6.24 2.16 -3.03
C PHE A 21 7.22 1.93 -1.89
N ASP A 22 7.68 0.69 -1.75
CA ASP A 22 8.74 0.34 -0.81
C ASP A 22 10.05 0.16 -1.60
N PHE A 23 11.08 0.92 -1.24
CA PHE A 23 12.41 0.90 -1.87
C PHE A 23 13.51 0.58 -0.87
N GLY A 24 14.56 -0.10 -1.34
CA GLY A 24 15.87 -0.15 -0.69
C GLY A 24 16.83 0.86 -1.32
N TYR A 25 17.72 1.42 -0.51
CA TYR A 25 18.77 2.33 -0.94
C TYR A 25 20.09 1.97 -0.28
N ASP A 26 21.16 1.77 -1.06
CA ASP A 26 22.49 1.40 -0.56
C ASP A 26 23.49 2.58 -0.50
N GLY A 27 23.02 3.80 -0.81
CA GLY A 27 23.86 4.98 -0.97
C GLY A 27 24.11 5.36 -2.43
N ASP A 28 24.00 4.41 -3.36
CA ASP A 28 24.24 4.60 -4.79
C ASP A 28 23.03 4.21 -5.65
N ASN A 29 22.34 3.13 -5.28
CA ASN A 29 21.27 2.48 -6.03
C ASN A 29 19.97 2.48 -5.24
N LEU A 30 18.90 2.98 -5.87
CA LEU A 30 17.54 2.87 -5.36
C LEU A 30 16.84 1.69 -6.04
N LYS A 31 16.25 0.75 -5.28
CA LYS A 31 15.64 -0.48 -5.82
C LYS A 31 14.25 -0.74 -5.25
N MET A 32 13.28 -0.93 -6.13
CA MET A 32 11.89 -1.16 -5.78
C MET A 32 11.65 -2.61 -5.31
N PHE A 33 11.10 -2.76 -4.10
CA PHE A 33 10.72 -4.05 -3.54
C PHE A 33 9.28 -4.42 -3.87
N GLU A 34 8.37 -3.46 -3.78
CA GLU A 34 6.96 -3.62 -4.10
C GLU A 34 6.22 -2.28 -4.24
N TYR A 35 4.97 -2.37 -4.69
CA TYR A 35 4.02 -1.27 -4.65
C TYR A 35 2.80 -1.68 -3.84
N ASN A 36 2.64 -1.09 -2.66
CA ASN A 36 1.42 -1.21 -1.87
C ASN A 36 0.42 -0.22 -2.44
N ALA A 37 -0.51 -0.66 -3.28
CA ALA A 37 -1.40 0.25 -4.01
C ALA A 37 -2.82 0.32 -3.43
N ASP A 38 -3.18 -0.61 -2.53
CA ASP A 38 -4.55 -0.82 -2.06
C ASP A 38 -4.77 -0.33 -0.62
N THR A 39 -3.99 -0.84 0.33
CA THR A 39 -4.14 -0.52 1.76
C THR A 39 -2.80 -0.24 2.46
N PRO A 40 -1.94 0.68 1.98
CA PRO A 40 -0.77 1.05 2.76
C PRO A 40 -1.15 1.88 3.99
N THR A 41 -0.52 1.57 5.12
CA THR A 41 -0.56 2.32 6.39
C THR A 41 0.70 3.16 6.58
N SER A 42 0.95 3.68 7.79
CA SER A 42 2.02 4.65 8.08
C SER A 42 1.86 6.01 7.39
N LEU A 43 0.65 6.33 6.88
CA LEU A 43 0.38 7.57 6.15
C LEU A 43 0.35 8.77 7.09
N LEU A 44 -0.26 8.63 8.26
CA LEU A 44 -0.32 9.69 9.27
C LEU A 44 1.08 10.03 9.78
N GLU A 45 1.90 9.00 10.02
CA GLU A 45 3.28 9.12 10.43
C GLU A 45 4.10 9.89 9.40
N ALA A 46 3.95 9.51 8.12
CA ALA A 46 4.65 10.15 7.02
C ALA A 46 4.13 11.55 6.69
N ALA A 47 2.83 11.81 6.76
CA ALA A 47 2.31 13.12 6.37
C ALA A 47 2.46 14.15 7.49
N VAL A 48 2.18 13.76 8.74
CA VAL A 48 2.01 14.71 9.85
C VAL A 48 3.07 14.54 10.93
N VAL A 49 3.23 13.32 11.47
CA VAL A 49 4.04 13.10 12.68
C VAL A 49 5.50 13.46 12.43
N GLN A 50 6.07 13.06 11.28
CA GLN A 50 7.45 13.40 10.97
C GLN A 50 7.68 14.90 10.72
N TRP A 51 6.69 15.63 10.23
CA TRP A 51 6.79 17.07 10.07
C TRP A 51 6.78 17.75 11.43
N GLN A 52 5.85 17.34 12.31
CA GLN A 52 5.82 17.83 13.69
C GLN A 52 7.14 17.56 14.42
N TRP A 53 7.74 16.38 14.22
CA TRP A 53 9.08 16.08 14.74
C TRP A 53 10.13 17.06 14.21
N LEU A 54 10.12 17.36 12.90
CA LEU A 54 11.07 18.28 12.28
C LEU A 54 10.93 19.70 12.83
N GLU A 55 9.71 20.14 13.12
CA GLU A 55 9.45 21.46 13.72
C GLU A 55 9.96 21.54 15.17
N GLN A 56 9.81 20.46 15.93
CA GLN A 56 10.10 20.45 17.37
C GLN A 56 11.55 20.12 17.71
N ILE A 57 12.26 19.37 16.86
CA ILE A 57 13.61 18.93 17.20
C ILE A 57 14.58 20.10 17.28
N GLU A 58 15.38 20.18 18.35
CA GLU A 58 16.39 21.22 18.51
C GLU A 58 17.74 20.81 17.87
N GLY A 59 18.60 21.79 17.60
CA GLY A 59 19.99 21.53 17.20
C GLY A 59 20.26 21.20 15.71
N LEU A 60 19.26 20.87 14.90
CA LEU A 60 19.44 20.73 13.45
C LEU A 60 19.09 22.04 12.73
N LYS A 61 20.07 22.68 12.09
CA LYS A 61 19.89 23.90 11.28
C LYS A 61 19.81 23.54 9.80
N HIS A 62 19.11 24.36 9.01
CA HIS A 62 19.03 24.22 7.54
C HIS A 62 18.58 22.81 7.12
N ARG A 63 17.37 22.43 7.56
CA ARG A 63 16.76 21.12 7.32
C ARG A 63 15.42 21.29 6.64
N ASP A 64 15.03 20.29 5.86
CA ASP A 64 13.71 20.22 5.26
C ASP A 64 13.32 18.75 5.01
N GLN A 65 12.09 18.51 4.60
CA GLN A 65 11.55 17.18 4.29
C GLN A 65 10.97 17.14 2.89
N PHE A 66 11.23 16.03 2.19
CA PHE A 66 10.41 15.66 1.04
C PHE A 66 9.06 15.15 1.57
N ASN A 67 8.18 16.08 1.91
CA ASN A 67 6.86 15.81 2.48
C ASN A 67 5.89 16.98 2.24
N TRP A 68 4.96 16.80 1.29
CA TRP A 68 3.76 17.63 1.13
C TRP A 68 2.52 16.73 0.93
N ILE A 69 2.55 15.54 1.54
CA ILE A 69 1.52 14.51 1.38
C ILE A 69 0.14 15.06 1.79
N HIS A 70 0.09 15.82 2.88
CA HIS A 70 -1.15 16.40 3.39
C HIS A 70 -1.78 17.37 2.37
N GLU A 71 -1.00 18.29 1.83
CA GLU A 71 -1.45 19.27 0.84
C GLU A 71 -1.91 18.57 -0.44
N GLU A 72 -1.20 17.52 -0.87
CA GLU A 72 -1.58 16.78 -2.08
C GLU A 72 -2.85 15.95 -1.87
N LEU A 73 -3.05 15.36 -0.68
CA LEU A 73 -4.30 14.69 -0.34
C LEU A 73 -5.49 15.67 -0.37
N ILE A 74 -5.37 16.87 0.20
CA ILE A 74 -6.44 17.88 0.13
C ILE A 74 -6.81 18.17 -1.33
N LYS A 75 -5.82 18.48 -2.17
CA LYS A 75 -6.04 18.76 -3.60
C LYS A 75 -6.69 17.58 -4.31
N HIS A 76 -6.22 16.37 -4.05
CA HIS A 76 -6.74 15.18 -4.72
C HIS A 76 -8.16 14.85 -4.27
N PHE A 77 -8.49 15.00 -2.98
CA PHE A 77 -9.88 14.88 -2.52
C PHE A 77 -10.80 15.94 -3.13
N GLN A 78 -10.34 17.19 -3.29
CA GLN A 78 -11.09 18.23 -4.00
C GLN A 78 -11.33 17.85 -5.47
N PHE A 79 -10.32 17.29 -6.14
CA PHE A 79 -10.44 16.76 -7.49
C PHE A 79 -11.47 15.62 -7.57
N LEU A 80 -11.39 14.63 -6.67
CA LEU A 80 -12.36 13.54 -6.60
C LEU A 80 -13.78 14.06 -6.39
N LYS A 81 -13.96 15.11 -5.59
CA LYS A 81 -15.26 15.74 -5.35
C LYS A 81 -15.82 16.37 -6.61
N GLN A 82 -15.01 17.17 -7.29
CA GLN A 82 -15.37 17.80 -8.54
C GLN A 82 -15.67 16.78 -9.65
N GLN A 83 -14.84 15.75 -9.78
CA GLN A 83 -14.99 14.71 -10.81
C GLN A 83 -16.24 13.86 -10.58
N SER A 84 -16.54 13.51 -9.34
CA SER A 84 -17.68 12.66 -8.99
C SER A 84 -19.01 13.42 -8.97
N GLY A 85 -18.98 14.73 -8.69
CA GLY A 85 -20.17 15.53 -8.44
C GLY A 85 -20.92 15.13 -7.16
N LYS A 86 -20.26 14.38 -6.26
CA LYS A 86 -20.82 13.90 -4.99
C LYS A 86 -20.41 14.81 -3.83
N THR A 87 -21.15 14.70 -2.73
CA THR A 87 -20.90 15.49 -1.50
C THR A 87 -20.52 14.63 -0.32
N ASP A 88 -20.96 13.39 -0.29
CA ASP A 88 -20.81 12.48 0.83
C ASP A 88 -19.73 11.44 0.54
N PHE A 89 -18.90 11.18 1.55
CA PHE A 89 -17.78 10.27 1.46
C PHE A 89 -17.74 9.38 2.71
N HIS A 90 -17.91 8.08 2.51
CA HIS A 90 -17.82 7.09 3.56
C HIS A 90 -16.38 6.57 3.66
N LEU A 91 -15.88 6.39 4.88
CA LEU A 91 -14.60 5.74 5.14
C LEU A 91 -14.80 4.58 6.10
N SER A 92 -14.16 3.45 5.81
CA SER A 92 -14.28 2.25 6.63
C SER A 92 -12.96 1.52 6.85
N ALA A 93 -12.91 0.84 7.98
CA ALA A 93 -11.93 -0.18 8.35
C ALA A 93 -12.67 -1.34 9.02
N MET A 94 -11.95 -2.42 9.33
CA MET A 94 -12.56 -3.52 10.11
C MET A 94 -12.90 -3.03 11.52
N GLN A 95 -14.02 -3.50 12.06
CA GLN A 95 -14.43 -3.14 13.42
C GLN A 95 -13.33 -3.42 14.46
N ASP A 96 -12.70 -4.58 14.35
CA ASP A 96 -11.64 -5.02 15.28
C ASP A 96 -10.23 -4.56 14.84
N ALA A 97 -10.13 -3.65 13.87
CA ALA A 97 -8.85 -3.10 13.45
C ALA A 97 -8.15 -2.33 14.58
N GLY A 98 -6.83 -2.32 14.55
CA GLY A 98 -6.00 -1.64 15.54
C GLY A 98 -6.04 -0.11 15.41
N ARG A 99 -5.32 0.56 16.32
CA ARG A 99 -5.17 2.02 16.30
C ARG A 99 -4.45 2.54 15.07
N GLU A 100 -3.55 1.75 14.48
CA GLU A 100 -2.87 2.12 13.23
C GLU A 100 -3.89 2.32 12.10
N ASP A 101 -4.72 1.31 11.88
CA ASP A 101 -5.72 1.32 10.81
C ASP A 101 -6.78 2.41 11.00
N TRP A 102 -7.39 2.47 12.19
CA TRP A 102 -8.38 3.51 12.48
C TRP A 102 -7.75 4.89 12.51
N GLY A 103 -6.53 5.05 13.01
CA GLY A 103 -5.80 6.33 12.96
C GLY A 103 -5.50 6.79 11.53
N ASN A 104 -5.18 5.86 10.63
CA ASN A 104 -5.01 6.15 9.20
C ASN A 104 -6.34 6.57 8.56
N VAL A 105 -7.45 5.90 8.90
CA VAL A 105 -8.79 6.27 8.43
C VAL A 105 -9.23 7.63 8.97
N ASP A 106 -9.03 7.90 10.26
CA ASP A 106 -9.35 9.18 10.91
C ASP A 106 -8.57 10.33 10.27
N TYR A 107 -7.30 10.11 9.96
CA TYR A 107 -6.49 11.08 9.24
C TYR A 107 -7.06 11.38 7.85
N LEU A 108 -7.41 10.35 7.07
CA LEU A 108 -8.03 10.54 5.76
C LEU A 108 -9.40 11.22 5.85
N ALA A 109 -10.18 10.91 6.89
CA ALA A 109 -11.46 11.55 7.16
C ALA A 109 -11.29 13.05 7.42
N ASP A 110 -10.32 13.45 8.25
CA ASP A 110 -10.01 14.87 8.50
C ASP A 110 -9.57 15.59 7.21
N VAL A 111 -8.68 14.98 6.42
CA VAL A 111 -8.22 15.58 5.16
C VAL A 111 -9.37 15.72 4.15
N ALA A 112 -10.22 14.71 4.01
CA ALA A 112 -11.38 14.74 3.14
C ALA A 112 -12.41 15.79 3.60
N TYR A 113 -12.63 15.93 4.92
CA TYR A 113 -13.45 16.99 5.50
C TYR A 113 -12.90 18.38 5.15
N ASN A 114 -11.59 18.59 5.30
CA ASN A 114 -10.93 19.85 4.92
C ASN A 114 -10.96 20.11 3.39
N ALA A 115 -11.05 19.07 2.58
CA ALA A 115 -11.33 19.16 1.13
C ALA A 115 -12.82 19.44 0.81
N GLY A 116 -13.66 19.54 1.84
CA GLY A 116 -15.06 19.96 1.76
C GLY A 116 -16.07 18.82 1.67
N TRP A 117 -15.68 17.55 1.87
CA TRP A 117 -16.62 16.43 1.87
C TRP A 117 -17.46 16.34 3.15
N ASN A 118 -18.68 15.82 3.04
CA ASN A 118 -19.44 15.35 4.19
C ASN A 118 -18.96 13.94 4.54
N ILE A 119 -18.39 13.78 5.73
CA ILE A 119 -17.72 12.54 6.10
C ILE A 119 -18.61 11.65 6.94
N HIS A 120 -18.60 10.36 6.61
CA HIS A 120 -19.25 9.29 7.36
C HIS A 120 -18.23 8.20 7.64
N GLN A 121 -18.17 7.70 8.86
CA GLN A 121 -17.29 6.59 9.23
C GLN A 121 -18.14 5.43 9.75
N LEU A 122 -17.77 4.23 9.35
CA LEU A 122 -18.44 2.99 9.77
C LEU A 122 -17.49 1.81 9.63
N ALA A 123 -17.74 0.74 10.38
CA ALA A 123 -17.04 -0.51 10.17
C ALA A 123 -17.44 -1.12 8.82
N VAL A 124 -16.53 -1.84 8.16
CA VAL A 124 -16.83 -2.57 6.91
C VAL A 124 -17.97 -3.57 7.14
N GLU A 125 -18.03 -4.17 8.33
CA GLU A 125 -19.06 -5.12 8.77
C GLU A 125 -20.46 -4.49 8.88
N ASP A 126 -20.54 -3.17 9.07
CA ASP A 126 -21.80 -2.42 9.20
C ASP A 126 -22.35 -1.95 7.85
N ILE A 127 -21.65 -2.20 6.74
CA ILE A 127 -22.12 -1.85 5.40
C ILE A 127 -23.28 -2.78 5.00
N GLY A 128 -24.47 -2.21 4.87
CA GLY A 128 -25.66 -2.90 4.40
C GLY A 128 -25.78 -2.94 2.87
N HIS A 129 -26.65 -3.80 2.37
CA HIS A 129 -27.09 -3.79 0.97
C HIS A 129 -28.61 -3.80 0.90
N ASN A 130 -29.19 -2.75 0.33
CA ASN A 130 -30.63 -2.64 0.13
C ASN A 130 -31.06 -3.50 -1.08
N SER A 131 -31.91 -4.50 -0.82
CA SER A 131 -32.30 -5.49 -1.83
C SER A 131 -33.21 -4.95 -2.93
N GLU A 132 -33.92 -3.84 -2.69
CA GLU A 132 -34.82 -3.19 -3.64
C GLU A 132 -34.07 -2.25 -4.57
N THR A 133 -33.28 -1.34 -4.00
CA THR A 133 -32.51 -0.34 -4.77
C THR A 133 -31.18 -0.87 -5.31
N LYS A 134 -30.71 -2.02 -4.80
CA LYS A 134 -29.40 -2.63 -5.11
C LYS A 134 -28.20 -1.74 -4.71
N LYS A 135 -28.40 -0.82 -3.77
CA LYS A 135 -27.36 0.09 -3.28
C LYS A 135 -26.75 -0.43 -1.99
N PHE A 136 -25.46 -0.19 -1.81
CA PHE A 136 -24.86 -0.25 -0.48
C PHE A 136 -25.37 0.92 0.36
N VAL A 137 -25.61 0.67 1.64
CA VAL A 137 -26.15 1.66 2.58
C VAL A 137 -25.40 1.62 3.91
N ASP A 138 -25.40 2.74 4.61
CA ASP A 138 -24.88 2.82 5.98
C ASP A 138 -25.94 2.43 7.04
N LEU A 139 -25.59 2.58 8.32
CA LEU A 139 -26.46 2.28 9.46
C LEU A 139 -27.74 3.14 9.54
N ASN A 140 -27.82 4.23 8.77
CA ASN A 140 -28.99 5.10 8.66
C ASN A 140 -29.75 4.91 7.35
N ASP A 141 -29.52 3.78 6.65
CA ASP A 141 -30.06 3.46 5.33
C ASP A 141 -29.71 4.51 4.25
N GLN A 142 -28.68 5.35 4.46
CA GLN A 142 -28.24 6.30 3.45
C GLN A 142 -27.41 5.59 2.38
N PRO A 143 -27.65 5.82 1.08
CA PRO A 143 -26.84 5.26 0.02
C PRO A 143 -25.37 5.65 0.12
N ILE A 144 -24.47 4.66 0.04
CA ILE A 144 -23.03 4.88 0.00
C ILE A 144 -22.61 5.11 -1.45
N GLU A 145 -22.24 6.35 -1.79
CA GLU A 145 -21.86 6.73 -3.16
C GLU A 145 -20.35 6.67 -3.40
N MET A 146 -19.56 7.14 -2.44
CA MET A 146 -18.10 7.11 -2.43
C MET A 146 -17.64 6.41 -1.16
N LEU A 147 -16.80 5.37 -1.27
CA LEU A 147 -16.35 4.59 -0.12
C LEU A 147 -14.85 4.37 -0.16
N PHE A 148 -14.11 5.00 0.77
CA PHE A 148 -12.77 4.52 1.10
C PHE A 148 -12.84 3.34 2.04
N LYS A 149 -12.00 2.33 1.81
CA LYS A 149 -11.91 1.14 2.65
C LYS A 149 -10.45 0.75 2.90
N LEU A 150 -10.04 0.80 4.16
CA LEU A 150 -8.80 0.18 4.63
C LEU A 150 -9.06 -1.31 4.92
N TYR A 151 -9.37 -2.04 3.84
CA TYR A 151 -9.69 -3.46 3.86
C TYR A 151 -9.24 -4.12 2.56
N PRO A 152 -8.38 -5.14 2.54
CA PRO A 152 -7.84 -5.69 1.30
C PRO A 152 -8.88 -6.02 0.22
N LEU A 153 -8.68 -5.56 -1.02
CA LEU A 153 -9.56 -5.86 -2.16
C LEU A 153 -9.66 -7.37 -2.43
N GLU A 154 -8.58 -8.13 -2.18
CA GLU A 154 -8.63 -9.59 -2.28
C GLU A 154 -9.64 -10.16 -1.29
N TRP A 155 -9.65 -9.70 -0.04
CA TRP A 155 -10.58 -10.18 0.99
C TRP A 155 -12.00 -9.76 0.64
N LEU A 156 -12.18 -8.51 0.21
CA LEU A 156 -13.47 -7.98 -0.23
C LEU A 156 -14.06 -8.83 -1.34
N SER A 157 -13.24 -9.28 -2.29
CA SER A 157 -13.66 -10.12 -3.40
C SER A 157 -13.95 -11.58 -3.05
N HIS A 158 -13.70 -12.00 -1.81
CA HIS A 158 -14.05 -13.32 -1.30
C HIS A 158 -15.21 -13.27 -0.29
N ALA A 159 -15.61 -12.08 0.15
CA ALA A 159 -16.75 -11.90 1.03
C ALA A 159 -18.07 -12.27 0.33
N GLU A 160 -19.07 -12.71 1.11
CA GLU A 160 -20.40 -13.05 0.58
C GLU A 160 -21.04 -11.86 -0.15
N PHE A 161 -20.83 -10.65 0.36
CA PHE A 161 -21.36 -9.41 -0.20
C PHE A 161 -20.70 -8.98 -1.52
N ALA A 162 -19.57 -9.58 -1.90
CA ALA A 162 -18.82 -9.20 -3.10
C ALA A 162 -19.65 -9.27 -4.38
N ARG A 163 -20.66 -10.17 -4.43
CA ARG A 163 -21.59 -10.31 -5.56
C ARG A 163 -22.38 -9.02 -5.86
N HIS A 164 -22.56 -8.16 -4.86
CA HIS A 164 -23.29 -6.91 -5.01
C HIS A 164 -22.43 -5.77 -5.58
N ILE A 165 -21.11 -5.87 -5.45
CA ILE A 165 -20.17 -4.85 -5.96
C ILE A 165 -20.29 -4.68 -7.47
N THR A 166 -20.45 -5.79 -8.20
CA THR A 166 -20.52 -5.74 -9.68
C THR A 166 -21.70 -4.95 -10.25
N THR A 167 -22.74 -4.71 -9.44
CA THR A 167 -23.94 -3.98 -9.85
C THR A 167 -24.15 -2.69 -9.08
N ALA A 168 -23.28 -2.40 -8.11
CA ALA A 168 -23.41 -1.23 -7.25
C ALA A 168 -22.97 0.04 -7.99
N GLU A 169 -23.64 1.15 -7.70
CA GLU A 169 -23.23 2.49 -8.14
C GLU A 169 -22.10 3.07 -7.25
N THR A 170 -21.85 2.44 -6.11
CA THR A 170 -20.82 2.83 -5.14
C THR A 170 -19.43 2.79 -5.79
N ARG A 171 -18.71 3.90 -5.69
CA ARG A 171 -17.32 4.01 -6.12
C ARG A 171 -16.40 3.67 -4.96
N PHE A 172 -15.72 2.52 -5.06
CA PHE A 172 -14.76 2.06 -4.07
C PHE A 172 -13.40 2.71 -4.30
N ILE A 173 -12.81 3.22 -3.22
CA ILE A 173 -11.46 3.76 -3.13
C ILE A 173 -10.69 2.88 -2.11
N GLU A 174 -9.64 2.19 -2.48
CA GLU A 174 -9.08 2.03 -3.81
C GLU A 174 -9.93 1.16 -4.74
N PRO A 175 -9.86 1.38 -6.07
CA PRO A 175 -10.70 0.68 -7.04
C PRO A 175 -10.16 -0.72 -7.35
N ALA A 176 -11.04 -1.63 -7.79
CA ALA A 176 -10.70 -3.04 -7.98
C ALA A 176 -9.52 -3.29 -8.95
N TRP A 177 -9.28 -2.42 -9.92
CA TRP A 177 -8.12 -2.55 -10.82
C TRP A 177 -6.78 -2.43 -10.10
N LYS A 178 -6.72 -1.79 -8.92
CA LYS A 178 -5.51 -1.75 -8.08
C LYS A 178 -5.15 -3.09 -7.45
N MET A 179 -6.02 -4.10 -7.48
CA MET A 179 -5.62 -5.50 -7.19
C MET A 179 -4.45 -5.96 -8.08
N LEU A 180 -4.37 -5.46 -9.32
CA LEU A 180 -3.24 -5.78 -10.19
C LEU A 180 -1.94 -5.11 -9.74
N LEU A 181 -2.03 -3.92 -9.13
CA LEU A 181 -0.87 -3.14 -8.72
C LEU A 181 -0.32 -3.57 -7.36
N SER A 182 -1.20 -3.97 -6.43
CA SER A 182 -0.81 -4.52 -5.12
C SER A 182 -0.32 -5.96 -5.19
N ASN A 183 -0.50 -6.65 -6.32
CA ASN A 183 -0.02 -8.01 -6.51
C ASN A 183 1.45 -8.02 -6.95
N LYS A 184 2.29 -8.76 -6.24
CA LYS A 184 3.74 -8.82 -6.53
C LYS A 184 4.08 -9.46 -7.89
N ALA A 185 3.12 -10.06 -8.59
CA ALA A 185 3.23 -10.41 -10.01
C ALA A 185 3.59 -9.19 -10.88
N LEU A 186 3.22 -7.99 -10.44
CA LEU A 186 3.61 -6.72 -11.04
C LEU A 186 5.13 -6.63 -11.21
N LEU A 187 5.92 -7.10 -10.23
CA LEU A 187 7.38 -7.04 -10.28
C LEU A 187 7.94 -7.78 -11.49
N ALA A 188 7.50 -9.03 -11.70
CA ALA A 188 7.94 -9.84 -12.82
C ALA A 188 7.49 -9.24 -14.17
N LYS A 189 6.28 -8.66 -14.22
CA LYS A 189 5.76 -7.99 -15.42
C LYS A 189 6.50 -6.69 -15.74
N LEU A 190 6.83 -5.88 -14.74
CA LEU A 190 7.62 -4.67 -14.89
C LEU A 190 9.04 -5.01 -15.36
N TRP A 191 9.68 -5.99 -14.75
CA TRP A 191 11.01 -6.44 -15.16
C TRP A 191 11.03 -6.96 -16.60
N ALA A 192 10.05 -7.79 -16.98
CA ALA A 192 9.93 -8.30 -18.34
C ALA A 192 9.72 -7.18 -19.38
N ARG A 193 9.01 -6.11 -19.01
CA ARG A 193 8.72 -4.97 -19.90
C ARG A 193 9.87 -3.97 -19.96
N TYR A 194 10.55 -3.74 -18.85
CA TYR A 194 11.62 -2.75 -18.69
C TYR A 194 12.86 -3.40 -18.08
N PRO A 195 13.50 -4.34 -18.80
CA PRO A 195 14.70 -5.00 -18.30
C PRO A 195 15.82 -3.95 -18.07
N ASN A 196 16.57 -4.14 -16.99
CA ASN A 196 17.66 -3.25 -16.57
C ASN A 196 17.24 -1.81 -16.21
N HIS A 197 15.94 -1.55 -15.97
CA HIS A 197 15.53 -0.27 -15.40
C HIS A 197 16.28 -0.02 -14.09
N PRO A 198 16.85 1.19 -13.86
CA PRO A 198 17.74 1.46 -12.72
C PRO A 198 17.08 1.16 -11.38
N ASN A 199 15.77 1.38 -11.26
CA ASN A 199 15.04 1.16 -10.01
C ASN A 199 14.40 -0.23 -9.87
N LEU A 200 14.55 -1.13 -10.86
CA LEU A 200 13.99 -2.48 -10.78
C LEU A 200 15.06 -3.51 -10.40
N LEU A 201 14.58 -4.57 -9.75
CA LEU A 201 15.33 -5.80 -9.51
C LEU A 201 14.80 -6.89 -10.44
N PRO A 202 15.68 -7.79 -10.95
CA PRO A 202 15.24 -9.00 -11.64
C PRO A 202 14.18 -9.74 -10.85
N ALA A 203 13.02 -9.96 -11.47
CA ALA A 203 11.89 -10.63 -10.85
C ALA A 203 11.20 -11.56 -11.85
N TYR A 204 10.83 -12.76 -11.39
CA TYR A 204 10.31 -13.84 -12.23
C TYR A 204 9.25 -14.65 -11.49
N PHE A 205 8.40 -15.35 -12.25
CA PHE A 205 7.40 -16.26 -11.69
C PHE A 205 7.99 -17.62 -11.30
N THR A 206 9.13 -17.98 -11.88
CA THR A 206 9.83 -19.23 -11.57
C THR A 206 11.30 -18.96 -11.25
N PRO A 207 11.94 -19.75 -10.37
CA PRO A 207 13.34 -19.54 -10.02
C PRO A 207 14.30 -19.95 -11.16
N PHE A 208 13.84 -20.75 -12.13
CA PHE A 208 14.65 -21.20 -13.27
C PHE A 208 14.93 -20.10 -14.30
N GLU A 209 14.13 -19.01 -14.26
CA GLU A 209 14.29 -17.85 -15.13
C GLU A 209 15.24 -16.80 -14.54
N LEU A 210 15.63 -16.93 -13.27
CA LEU A 210 16.60 -16.04 -12.65
C LEU A 210 17.96 -16.11 -13.36
N PRO A 211 18.68 -14.98 -13.48
CA PRO A 211 20.04 -14.97 -14.01
C PRO A 211 20.94 -16.01 -13.33
N LYS A 212 21.71 -16.75 -14.14
CA LYS A 212 22.51 -17.89 -13.67
C LYS A 212 23.65 -17.48 -12.73
N ASP A 213 24.05 -16.23 -12.76
CA ASP A 213 25.07 -15.62 -11.92
C ASP A 213 24.53 -15.09 -10.58
N LEU A 214 23.21 -15.07 -10.37
CA LEU A 214 22.65 -14.72 -9.06
C LEU A 214 22.97 -15.77 -8.00
N SER A 215 23.59 -15.33 -6.91
CA SER A 215 23.93 -16.14 -5.75
C SER A 215 22.80 -16.24 -4.72
N MET A 216 21.93 -15.22 -4.64
CA MET A 216 20.84 -15.16 -3.67
C MET A 216 19.60 -14.47 -4.23
N TRP A 217 18.42 -14.98 -3.87
CA TRP A 217 17.14 -14.36 -4.21
C TRP A 217 16.12 -14.48 -3.09
N VAL A 218 15.10 -13.64 -3.17
CA VAL A 218 13.97 -13.56 -2.27
C VAL A 218 12.76 -14.20 -2.94
N LYS A 219 12.09 -15.11 -2.25
CA LYS A 219 10.80 -15.70 -2.62
C LYS A 219 9.72 -15.08 -1.75
N LYS A 220 8.72 -14.45 -2.38
CA LYS A 220 7.63 -13.72 -1.71
C LYS A 220 6.27 -14.19 -2.22
N PRO A 221 5.24 -14.32 -1.37
CA PRO A 221 3.90 -14.66 -1.83
C PRO A 221 3.32 -13.54 -2.69
N LEU A 222 2.59 -13.87 -3.75
CA LEU A 222 2.05 -12.87 -4.68
C LEU A 222 1.12 -11.86 -3.99
N LEU A 223 0.37 -12.31 -3.00
CA LEU A 223 -0.60 -11.51 -2.24
C LEU A 223 -0.15 -11.24 -0.78
N GLY A 224 1.13 -11.51 -0.45
CA GLY A 224 1.67 -11.30 0.89
C GLY A 224 1.76 -9.82 1.27
N ARG A 225 1.63 -9.52 2.56
CA ARG A 225 1.77 -8.19 3.17
C ARG A 225 2.76 -8.25 4.35
N GLU A 226 3.27 -7.09 4.80
CA GLU A 226 4.03 -6.94 6.05
C GLU A 226 5.18 -7.95 6.24
N GLY A 227 5.91 -8.29 5.17
CA GLY A 227 7.04 -9.23 5.27
C GLY A 227 6.66 -10.67 5.59
N ALA A 228 5.38 -11.04 5.54
CA ALA A 228 4.92 -12.40 5.83
C ALA A 228 5.36 -13.41 4.74
N ASN A 229 5.77 -14.59 5.18
CA ASN A 229 6.18 -15.74 4.36
C ASN A 229 7.28 -15.38 3.33
N VAL A 230 8.24 -14.54 3.71
CA VAL A 230 9.41 -14.20 2.90
C VAL A 230 10.50 -15.24 3.16
N PHE A 231 11.04 -15.80 2.08
CA PHE A 231 12.12 -16.77 2.12
C PHE A 231 13.32 -16.26 1.34
N TYR A 232 14.52 -16.62 1.80
CA TYR A 232 15.75 -16.46 1.04
C TYR A 232 16.17 -17.82 0.48
N TYR A 233 16.74 -17.78 -0.72
CA TYR A 233 17.40 -18.93 -1.31
C TYR A 233 18.85 -18.59 -1.59
N GLU A 234 19.77 -19.37 -1.03
CA GLU A 234 21.20 -19.26 -1.27
C GLU A 234 21.67 -20.35 -2.23
N LYS A 235 22.04 -19.94 -3.45
CA LYS A 235 22.37 -20.86 -4.55
C LYS A 235 23.59 -21.73 -4.27
N ASN A 236 24.61 -21.17 -3.63
CA ASN A 236 25.86 -21.87 -3.38
C ASN A 236 25.67 -23.08 -2.45
N ASN A 237 24.74 -22.95 -1.50
CA ASN A 237 24.43 -24.00 -0.54
C ASN A 237 23.18 -24.82 -0.94
N GLY A 238 22.39 -24.34 -1.90
CA GLY A 238 21.16 -24.96 -2.36
C GLY A 238 20.02 -24.92 -1.32
N VAL A 239 20.06 -23.96 -0.40
CA VAL A 239 19.17 -23.89 0.76
C VAL A 239 18.13 -22.79 0.59
N GLU A 240 16.87 -23.13 0.80
CA GLU A 240 15.77 -22.20 1.05
C GLU A 240 15.52 -22.11 2.56
N PHE A 241 15.41 -20.91 3.11
CA PHE A 241 15.11 -20.69 4.52
C PHE A 241 14.24 -19.45 4.71
N ALA A 242 13.45 -19.43 5.78
CA ALA A 242 12.64 -18.26 6.13
C ALA A 242 13.57 -17.08 6.43
N ALA A 243 13.27 -15.91 5.84
CA ALA A 243 14.02 -14.71 6.12
C ALA A 243 13.82 -14.30 7.59
N LYS A 244 14.88 -13.87 8.25
CA LYS A 244 14.77 -13.32 9.60
C LYS A 244 13.84 -12.10 9.57
N GLY A 245 12.92 -12.00 10.55
CA GLY A 245 11.88 -10.97 10.58
C GLY A 245 10.61 -11.33 9.83
N SER A 246 10.61 -12.41 9.03
CA SER A 246 9.40 -12.87 8.38
C SER A 246 8.54 -13.73 9.32
N GLU A 247 7.29 -13.32 9.49
CA GLU A 247 6.29 -14.13 10.17
C GLU A 247 5.64 -15.15 9.24
N HIS A 248 5.24 -16.29 9.80
CA HIS A 248 4.51 -17.30 9.06
C HIS A 248 3.00 -17.09 9.16
N SER A 249 2.36 -16.91 8.01
CA SER A 249 0.92 -16.83 7.84
C SER A 249 0.43 -17.90 6.87
N THR A 250 -0.47 -18.75 7.35
CA THR A 250 -1.14 -19.76 6.50
C THR A 250 -2.02 -19.11 5.44
N PHE A 251 -2.48 -17.88 5.69
CA PHE A 251 -3.31 -17.11 4.78
C PHE A 251 -2.57 -16.77 3.46
N TYR A 252 -1.32 -16.32 3.55
CA TYR A 252 -0.56 -15.89 2.36
C TYR A 252 0.10 -17.03 1.58
N GLY A 253 0.28 -18.20 2.20
CA GLY A 253 1.02 -19.34 1.61
C GLY A 253 0.41 -19.96 0.35
N ASN A 254 -0.88 -19.70 0.07
CA ASN A 254 -1.64 -20.36 -1.00
C ASN A 254 -1.76 -19.52 -2.29
N SER A 255 -1.16 -18.32 -2.34
CA SER A 255 -1.33 -17.37 -3.43
C SER A 255 -0.33 -17.50 -4.58
N GLY A 256 0.58 -18.49 -4.52
CA GLY A 256 1.74 -18.57 -5.40
C GLY A 256 2.83 -17.58 -5.00
N TYR A 257 3.96 -17.59 -5.73
CA TYR A 257 5.15 -16.83 -5.36
C TYR A 257 5.74 -16.06 -6.55
N VAL A 258 6.46 -14.98 -6.23
CA VAL A 258 7.42 -14.32 -7.12
C VAL A 258 8.82 -14.48 -6.55
N TYR A 259 9.80 -14.58 -7.44
CA TYR A 259 11.21 -14.69 -7.11
C TYR A 259 11.90 -13.41 -7.58
N GLN A 260 12.51 -12.67 -6.65
CA GLN A 260 13.15 -11.39 -6.92
C GLN A 260 14.61 -11.45 -6.47
N GLN A 261 15.54 -10.88 -7.23
CA GLN A 261 16.93 -10.71 -6.80
C GLN A 261 16.98 -10.08 -5.41
N LYS A 262 17.82 -10.62 -4.53
CA LYS A 262 18.07 -10.00 -3.22
C LYS A 262 18.86 -8.72 -3.40
N PHE A 263 18.42 -7.67 -2.73
CA PHE A 263 19.17 -6.44 -2.56
C PHE A 263 19.81 -6.43 -1.17
N GLU A 264 21.05 -5.99 -1.07
CA GLU A 264 21.77 -5.87 0.19
C GLU A 264 21.47 -4.49 0.79
N LEU A 265 20.57 -4.44 1.77
CA LEU A 265 20.31 -3.22 2.51
C LEU A 265 21.51 -2.91 3.42
N PRO A 266 21.99 -1.66 3.44
CA PRO A 266 22.97 -1.23 4.43
C PRO A 266 22.38 -1.34 5.84
N SER A 267 23.23 -1.66 6.81
CA SER A 267 22.88 -1.62 8.22
C SER A 267 23.40 -0.34 8.85
N PHE A 268 22.53 0.38 9.55
CA PHE A 268 22.88 1.56 10.34
C PHE A 268 22.59 1.22 11.81
N ASP A 269 23.64 1.14 12.62
CA ASP A 269 23.54 0.79 14.05
C ASP A 269 22.73 -0.49 14.34
N GLY A 270 22.81 -1.47 13.44
CA GLY A 270 22.08 -2.74 13.55
C GLY A 270 20.65 -2.73 12.99
N MET A 271 20.19 -1.59 12.47
CA MET A 271 18.88 -1.42 11.85
C MET A 271 18.99 -1.38 10.31
N TYR A 272 17.95 -1.82 9.62
CA TYR A 272 17.89 -1.88 8.16
C TYR A 272 16.73 -1.02 7.65
N PRO A 273 17.00 0.21 7.17
CA PRO A 273 15.96 1.11 6.73
C PRO A 273 15.47 0.77 5.32
N ILE A 274 14.18 0.95 5.10
CA ILE A 274 13.51 1.00 3.81
C ILE A 274 12.83 2.35 3.63
N ILE A 275 12.71 2.78 2.38
CA ILE A 275 12.01 4.00 1.99
C ILE A 275 10.59 3.66 1.58
N GLY A 276 9.60 4.20 2.29
CA GLY A 276 8.21 4.24 1.85
C GLY A 276 7.95 5.53 1.08
N SER A 277 7.93 5.49 -0.24
CA SER A 277 7.63 6.65 -1.10
C SER A 277 6.14 6.72 -1.41
N TRP A 278 5.50 7.82 -1.02
CA TRP A 278 4.07 8.06 -1.15
C TRP A 278 3.72 8.73 -2.46
N VAL A 279 2.67 8.20 -3.09
CA VAL A 279 2.04 8.76 -4.28
C VAL A 279 0.58 9.05 -3.95
N VAL A 280 0.12 10.26 -4.24
CA VAL A 280 -1.27 10.69 -4.12
C VAL A 280 -1.73 11.08 -5.51
N GLY A 281 -2.83 10.47 -5.97
CA GLY A 281 -3.19 10.49 -7.39
C GLY A 281 -2.02 10.00 -8.23
N ASP A 282 -1.48 10.90 -9.05
CA ASP A 282 -0.34 10.63 -9.94
C ASP A 282 0.96 11.34 -9.48
N VAL A 283 0.98 11.89 -8.27
CA VAL A 283 2.07 12.74 -7.77
C VAL A 283 2.82 12.06 -6.63
N ALA A 284 4.12 11.81 -6.81
CA ALA A 284 5.03 11.48 -5.72
C ALA A 284 5.22 12.72 -4.84
N CYS A 285 4.73 12.67 -3.60
CA CYS A 285 4.56 13.86 -2.75
C CYS A 285 5.19 13.75 -1.36
N GLY A 286 5.75 12.60 -1.01
CA GLY A 286 6.54 12.49 0.19
C GLY A 286 7.12 11.11 0.39
N MET A 287 7.87 10.95 1.45
CA MET A 287 8.42 9.66 1.87
C MET A 287 8.48 9.55 3.39
N GLY A 288 8.54 8.33 3.91
CA GLY A 288 8.94 8.05 5.28
C GLY A 288 9.93 6.89 5.30
N LEU A 289 10.67 6.72 6.38
CA LEU A 289 11.55 5.57 6.57
C LEU A 289 10.91 4.60 7.54
N ARG A 290 11.07 3.30 7.27
CA ARG A 290 10.78 2.24 8.25
C ARG A 290 12.03 1.40 8.42
N GLU A 291 12.36 1.02 9.63
CA GLU A 291 13.52 0.17 9.90
C GLU A 291 13.21 -0.93 10.89
N ASP A 292 14.01 -1.99 10.80
CA ASP A 292 13.89 -3.15 11.67
C ASP A 292 15.30 -3.70 11.97
N PHE A 293 15.43 -4.54 13.00
CA PHE A 293 16.68 -5.25 13.35
C PHE A 293 17.00 -6.40 12.36
N THR A 294 16.18 -6.54 11.31
CA THR A 294 16.35 -7.49 10.20
C THR A 294 16.05 -6.80 8.86
N ALA A 295 16.55 -7.37 7.76
CA ALA A 295 16.33 -6.80 6.43
C ALA A 295 14.90 -7.00 5.87
N VAL A 296 14.03 -7.74 6.58
CA VAL A 296 12.61 -7.84 6.26
C VAL A 296 11.84 -7.03 7.28
N THR A 297 11.25 -5.92 6.84
CA THR A 297 10.38 -5.11 7.69
C THR A 297 9.03 -5.79 7.87
N GLY A 298 8.60 -5.93 9.13
CA GLY A 298 7.29 -6.44 9.52
C GLY A 298 6.30 -5.32 9.86
N ASN A 299 5.23 -5.70 10.56
CA ASN A 299 4.20 -4.76 11.00
C ASN A 299 4.69 -3.85 12.13
N ASP A 300 5.52 -4.37 13.04
CA ASP A 300 6.05 -3.64 14.19
C ASP A 300 7.35 -2.86 13.89
N SER A 301 7.74 -2.74 12.62
CA SER A 301 8.93 -1.98 12.24
C SER A 301 8.80 -0.52 12.65
N HIS A 302 9.91 0.06 13.10
CA HIS A 302 9.90 1.42 13.61
C HIS A 302 9.77 2.43 12.46
N PHE A 303 8.87 3.39 12.62
CA PHE A 303 8.84 4.56 11.75
C PHE A 303 9.95 5.53 12.16
N ILE A 304 10.75 5.98 11.17
CA ILE A 304 11.85 6.91 11.37
C ILE A 304 11.61 8.16 10.52
N PRO A 305 11.57 9.36 11.13
CA PRO A 305 11.43 10.60 10.38
C PRO A 305 12.68 10.86 9.54
N HIS A 306 12.51 11.31 8.30
CA HIS A 306 13.65 11.76 7.49
C HIS A 306 13.81 13.28 7.57
N TYR A 307 14.97 13.76 7.16
CA TYR A 307 15.18 15.14 6.74
C TYR A 307 16.32 15.14 5.73
N PHE A 308 16.38 16.17 4.90
CA PHE A 308 17.56 16.45 4.10
C PHE A 308 18.17 17.78 4.51
N VAL A 309 19.48 17.89 4.30
CA VAL A 309 20.23 19.13 4.44
C VAL A 309 20.58 19.60 3.02
N PRO A 310 20.17 20.81 2.60
CA PRO A 310 20.43 21.34 1.26
C PRO A 310 21.91 21.50 0.90
#